data_AF-A0A9N9WC02-F1
#
_entry.id   AF-A0A9N9WC02-F1
#
_cell.length_a   1.000
_cell.length_b   1.000
_cell.length_c   1.000
_cell.angle_alpha   90.00
_cell.angle_beta   90.00
_cell.angle_gamma   90.00
#
_symmetry.space_group_name_H-M   'P 1'
#
loop_
_entity.id
_entity.type
_entity.pdbx_description
1 polymer ?
#
loop_
_entity_poly.entity_id
_entity_poly.type
_entity_poly.pdbx_seq_one_letter_code
_entity_poly.pdbx_strand_id
1 'polypeptide(L)'
;MSDKESKSDEKIPIVIKNATDLQRLKLEKLMKNPHKPVVLPEPPRLKSLAPPPDFVRNVMGSSAGAGSGEFHVYRHLRRKEYARQKFIQEKSEKEKLDEEYHMKIEENRKLAEEKTAKKRAKRLKKKKNAKMKRKLSECDKKEQAGSSQSDDNSSNEDEEKVEENKNETKDNH
;
A
#
# COMPACT_ATOMS: atom_id res chain seq x y z
N MET A 1 -7.68 25.69 57.16
CA MET A 1 -7.00 24.44 57.60
C MET A 1 -7.36 23.39 56.55
N SER A 2 -6.54 23.01 55.58
CA SER A 2 -5.08 22.93 55.52
C SER A 2 -4.69 22.85 54.04
N ASP A 3 -4.01 23.86 53.54
CA ASP A 3 -3.38 23.86 52.22
C ASP A 3 -2.22 22.87 52.23
N LYS A 4 -2.39 21.73 51.55
CA LYS A 4 -1.29 20.78 51.32
C LYS A 4 -0.53 21.23 50.07
N GLU A 5 0.56 21.93 50.33
CA GLU A 5 1.68 22.16 49.42
C GLU A 5 1.95 20.93 48.53
N SER A 6 1.79 21.06 47.21
CA SER A 6 2.46 20.20 46.25
C SER A 6 3.65 20.96 45.70
N LYS A 7 4.81 20.71 46.33
CA LYS A 7 6.13 21.18 45.93
C LYS A 7 6.30 21.12 44.41
N SER A 8 6.77 22.23 43.85
CA SER A 8 7.20 22.32 42.46
C SER A 8 8.34 21.34 42.21
N ASP A 9 8.02 20.18 41.62
CA ASP A 9 9.01 19.22 41.15
C ASP A 9 9.97 19.92 40.18
N GLU A 10 11.23 20.07 40.60
CA GLU A 10 12.31 20.60 39.77
C GLU A 10 12.44 19.72 38.53
N LYS A 11 12.13 20.30 37.37
CA LYS A 11 12.12 19.59 36.08
C LYS A 11 13.55 19.32 35.65
N ILE A 12 14.11 18.19 36.07
CA ILE A 12 15.39 17.69 35.55
C ILE A 12 15.25 17.53 34.02
N PRO A 13 16.17 18.08 33.21
CA PRO A 13 16.10 17.94 31.76
C PRO A 13 16.31 16.47 31.37
N ILE A 14 15.25 15.85 30.84
CA ILE A 14 15.30 14.44 30.42
C ILE A 14 15.99 14.35 29.06
N VAL A 15 17.18 13.77 29.05
CA VAL A 15 17.97 13.50 27.84
C VAL A 15 17.49 12.19 27.22
N ILE A 16 17.01 12.25 25.98
CA ILE A 16 16.60 11.08 25.19
C ILE A 16 17.86 10.39 24.67
N LYS A 17 18.10 9.13 25.05
CA LYS A 17 19.23 8.35 24.55
C LYS A 17 18.76 7.28 23.55
N ASN A 18 17.64 6.62 23.85
CA ASN A 18 17.07 5.55 23.04
C ASN A 18 15.67 5.89 22.51
N ALA A 19 15.22 5.16 21.48
CA ALA A 19 13.85 5.28 20.94
C ALA A 19 12.77 4.99 21.99
N THR A 20 13.06 4.09 22.93
CA THR A 20 12.22 3.76 24.08
C THR A 20 12.04 4.96 25.01
N ASP A 21 13.09 5.78 25.21
CA ASP A 21 13.03 6.94 26.10
C ASP A 21 12.12 8.02 25.51
N LEU A 22 12.16 8.19 24.18
CA LEU A 22 11.27 9.08 23.43
C LEU A 22 9.80 8.64 23.60
N GLN A 23 9.53 7.35 23.44
CA GLN A 23 8.19 6.78 23.62
C GLN A 23 7.71 6.94 25.06
N ARG A 24 8.57 6.64 26.05
CA ARG A 24 8.29 6.83 27.47
C ARG A 24 7.91 8.28 27.78
N LEU A 25 8.66 9.26 27.28
CA LEU A 25 8.33 10.67 27.44
C LEU A 25 6.97 11.06 26.83
N LYS A 26 6.66 10.53 25.64
CA LYS A 26 5.36 10.74 24.99
C LYS A 26 4.22 10.12 25.80
N LEU A 27 4.42 8.90 26.31
CA LEU A 27 3.46 8.20 27.16
C LEU A 27 3.24 8.95 28.48
N GLU A 28 4.30 9.33 29.18
CA GLU A 28 4.22 10.14 30.40
C GLU A 28 3.46 11.46 30.15
N LYS A 29 3.69 12.11 29.00
CA LYS A 29 2.95 13.33 28.61
C LYS A 29 1.46 13.07 28.36
N LEU A 30 1.10 11.94 27.75
CA LEU A 30 -0.29 11.56 27.49
C LEU A 30 -1.00 11.15 28.80
N MET A 31 -0.32 10.36 29.65
CA MET A 31 -0.87 9.87 30.92
C MET A 31 -0.96 10.94 32.01
N LYS A 32 -0.25 12.07 31.89
CA LYS A 32 -0.46 13.24 32.76
C LYS A 32 -1.89 13.78 32.71
N ASN A 33 -2.59 13.62 31.58
CA ASN A 33 -3.97 14.09 31.40
C ASN A 33 -4.83 13.01 30.72
N PRO A 34 -5.26 11.96 31.44
CA PRO A 34 -5.95 10.82 30.84
C PRO A 34 -7.37 11.16 30.35
N HIS A 35 -8.00 12.20 30.90
CA HIS A 35 -9.34 12.64 30.50
C HIS A 35 -9.36 13.47 29.20
N LYS A 36 -8.21 13.93 28.71
CA LYS A 36 -8.13 14.72 27.47
C LYS A 36 -8.14 13.77 26.27
N PRO A 37 -9.12 13.85 25.35
CA PRO A 37 -9.11 13.01 24.16
C PRO A 37 -7.89 13.32 23.29
N VAL A 38 -7.23 12.27 22.80
CA VAL A 38 -6.09 12.38 21.90
C VAL A 38 -6.62 12.61 20.48
N VAL A 39 -6.30 13.77 19.89
CA VAL A 39 -6.62 14.06 18.49
C VAL A 39 -5.49 13.52 17.62
N LEU A 40 -5.77 12.44 16.88
CA LEU A 40 -4.86 11.97 15.84
C LEU A 40 -4.95 12.92 14.65
N PRO A 41 -3.81 13.31 14.04
CA PRO A 41 -3.85 14.15 12.85
C PRO A 41 -4.52 13.39 11.71
N GLU A 42 -5.45 14.06 11.03
CA GLU A 42 -5.99 13.56 9.77
C GLU A 42 -4.88 13.48 8.70
N PRO A 43 -4.98 12.54 7.74
CA PRO A 43 -4.03 12.48 6.64
C PRO A 43 -3.99 13.82 5.90
N PRO A 44 -2.80 14.24 5.41
CA PRO A 44 -2.68 15.51 4.71
C PRO A 44 -3.57 15.50 3.47
N ARG A 45 -4.37 16.54 3.31
CA ARG A 45 -5.21 16.71 2.12
C ARG A 45 -4.32 16.81 0.88
N LEU A 46 -4.75 16.18 -0.20
CA LEU A 46 -4.07 16.28 -1.49
C LEU A 46 -4.02 17.76 -1.91
N LYS A 47 -2.88 18.18 -2.46
CA LYS A 47 -2.73 19.53 -3.01
C LYS A 47 -3.80 19.73 -4.07
N SER A 48 -4.60 20.78 -3.93
CA SER A 48 -5.65 21.14 -4.88
C SER A 48 -5.50 22.61 -5.24
N LEU A 49 -5.89 22.96 -6.45
CA LEU A 49 -5.89 24.33 -6.92
C LEU A 49 -7.20 25.00 -6.55
N ALA A 50 -7.12 26.26 -6.12
CA ALA A 50 -8.31 27.04 -5.85
C ALA A 50 -9.13 27.19 -7.14
N PRO A 51 -10.45 26.98 -7.10
CA PRO A 51 -11.30 27.17 -8.26
C PRO A 51 -11.25 28.63 -8.73
N PRO A 52 -11.39 28.88 -10.05
CA PRO A 52 -11.53 30.24 -10.54
C PRO A 52 -12.80 30.90 -9.96
N PRO A 53 -12.80 32.21 -9.70
CA PRO A 53 -14.00 32.90 -9.23
C PRO A 53 -15.06 32.97 -10.32
N ASP A 54 -16.32 32.77 -9.96
CA ASP A 54 -17.44 32.76 -10.93
C ASP A 54 -17.67 34.12 -11.60
N PHE A 55 -17.53 35.21 -10.84
CA PHE A 55 -17.74 36.56 -11.33
C PHE A 55 -16.57 37.47 -11.01
N VAL A 56 -16.02 38.10 -12.05
CA VAL A 56 -15.06 39.19 -11.92
C VAL A 56 -15.84 40.50 -11.92
N ARG A 57 -15.83 41.21 -10.78
CA ARG A 57 -16.61 42.45 -10.59
C ARG A 57 -15.97 43.69 -11.23
N ASN A 58 -14.65 43.69 -11.38
CA ASN A 58 -13.86 44.86 -11.76
C ASN A 58 -13.35 44.73 -13.20
N VAL A 59 -14.24 44.43 -14.15
CA VAL A 59 -13.88 44.33 -15.57
C VAL A 59 -14.01 45.70 -16.21
N MET A 60 -12.90 46.21 -16.73
CA MET A 60 -12.89 47.45 -17.52
C MET A 60 -13.38 47.15 -18.95
N GLY A 61 -14.01 48.13 -19.62
CA GLY A 61 -14.58 47.95 -20.95
C GLY A 61 -13.58 47.46 -21.99
N SER A 62 -14.04 46.71 -23.00
CA SER A 62 -13.17 46.02 -23.97
C SER A 62 -12.31 46.95 -24.84
N SER A 63 -12.72 48.21 -25.01
CA SER A 63 -11.98 49.23 -25.76
C SER A 63 -11.14 50.16 -24.87
N ALA A 64 -11.12 49.94 -23.55
CA ALA A 64 -10.32 50.76 -22.64
C ALA A 64 -8.83 50.41 -22.76
N GLY A 65 -7.96 51.42 -22.63
CA GLY A 65 -6.51 51.23 -22.69
C GLY A 65 -5.95 50.45 -21.49
N ALA A 66 -4.70 50.00 -21.58
CA ALA A 66 -4.05 49.28 -20.50
C ALA A 66 -3.83 50.18 -19.26
N GLY A 67 -4.44 49.81 -18.14
CA GLY A 67 -4.25 50.48 -16.85
C GLY A 67 -2.94 50.07 -16.16
N SER A 68 -2.49 50.85 -15.17
CA SER A 68 -1.26 50.57 -14.41
C SER A 68 -1.29 49.25 -13.62
N GLY A 69 -2.48 48.76 -13.27
CA GLY A 69 -2.68 47.48 -12.56
C GLY A 69 -2.74 46.25 -13.47
N GLU A 70 -2.91 46.43 -14.78
CA GLU A 70 -3.19 45.33 -15.72
C GLU A 70 -2.02 44.33 -15.79
N PHE A 71 -0.79 44.84 -15.73
CA PHE A 71 0.41 44.00 -15.68
C PHE A 71 0.39 43.02 -14.49
N HIS A 72 -0.02 43.49 -13.31
CA HIS A 72 -0.08 42.63 -12.13
C HIS A 72 -1.21 41.61 -12.24
N VAL A 73 -2.35 41.98 -12.81
CA VAL A 73 -3.46 41.05 -13.11
C VAL A 73 -2.98 39.91 -14.00
N TYR A 74 -2.36 40.23 -15.15
CA TYR A 74 -1.78 39.23 -16.05
C TYR A 74 -0.74 38.35 -15.35
N ARG A 75 0.20 38.95 -14.60
CA ARG A 75 1.22 38.20 -13.85
C ARG A 75 0.61 37.21 -12.86
N HIS A 76 -0.45 37.59 -12.14
CA HIS A 76 -1.15 36.69 -11.22
C HIS A 76 -1.91 35.59 -11.97
N LEU A 77 -2.61 35.94 -13.06
CA LEU A 77 -3.35 34.99 -13.89
C LEU A 77 -2.43 33.96 -14.53
N ARG A 78 -1.29 34.39 -15.10
CA ARG A 78 -0.30 33.51 -15.70
C ARG A 78 0.29 32.53 -14.70
N ARG A 79 0.61 32.97 -13.47
CA ARG A 79 1.08 32.04 -12.42
C ARG A 79 0.02 31.03 -12.03
N LYS A 80 -1.24 31.45 -11.90
CA LYS A 80 -2.36 30.54 -11.60
C LYS A 80 -2.53 29.51 -12.71
N GLU A 81 -2.47 29.94 -13.97
CA GLU A 81 -2.62 29.06 -15.12
C GLU A 81 -1.45 28.08 -15.26
N TYR A 82 -0.21 28.52 -15.03
CA TYR A 82 0.95 27.62 -15.04
C TYR A 82 0.90 26.60 -13.90
N ALA A 83 0.51 27.02 -12.70
CA ALA A 83 0.27 26.10 -11.61
C ALA A 83 -0.84 25.09 -11.97
N ARG A 84 -1.89 25.54 -12.68
CA ARG A 84 -2.97 24.69 -13.18
C ARG A 84 -2.52 23.65 -14.20
N GLN A 85 -1.82 24.08 -15.22
CA GLN A 85 -1.29 23.18 -16.26
C GLN A 85 -0.32 22.16 -15.67
N LYS A 86 0.60 22.62 -14.83
CA LYS A 86 1.56 21.74 -14.13
C LYS A 86 0.86 20.70 -13.26
N PHE A 87 -0.12 21.11 -12.48
CA PHE A 87 -0.89 20.18 -11.64
C PHE A 87 -1.63 19.12 -12.46
N ILE A 88 -2.23 19.51 -13.59
CA ILE A 88 -2.94 18.57 -14.48
C ILE A 88 -1.97 17.57 -15.09
N GLN A 89 -0.81 18.04 -15.57
CA GLN A 89 0.24 17.19 -16.12
C GLN A 89 0.75 16.20 -15.07
N GLU A 90 1.20 16.69 -13.91
CA GLU A 90 1.69 15.85 -12.81
C GLU A 90 0.64 14.82 -12.35
N LYS A 91 -0.64 15.22 -12.25
CA LYS A 91 -1.72 14.31 -11.88
C LYS A 91 -1.90 13.22 -12.94
N SER A 92 -1.91 13.60 -14.22
CA SER A 92 -2.08 12.65 -15.33
C SER A 92 -0.92 11.66 -15.45
N GLU A 93 0.31 12.11 -15.21
CA GLU A 93 1.50 11.26 -15.21
C GLU A 93 1.46 10.28 -14.05
N LYS A 94 1.10 10.77 -12.85
CA LYS A 94 0.94 9.91 -11.67
C LYS A 94 -0.14 8.85 -11.88
N GLU A 95 -1.30 9.23 -12.39
CA GLU A 95 -2.42 8.32 -12.63
C GLU A 95 -2.04 7.21 -13.63
N LYS A 96 -1.35 7.56 -14.72
CA LYS A 96 -0.82 6.56 -15.67
C LYS A 96 0.15 5.58 -15.02
N LEU A 97 1.10 6.09 -14.22
CA LEU A 97 2.08 5.24 -13.53
C LEU A 97 1.42 4.32 -12.50
N ASP A 98 0.43 4.84 -11.77
CA ASP A 98 -0.35 4.06 -10.80
C ASP A 98 -1.16 2.96 -11.51
N GLU A 99 -1.82 3.27 -12.63
CA GLU A 99 -2.54 2.31 -13.47
C GLU A 99 -1.63 1.21 -14.02
N GLU A 100 -0.48 1.57 -14.60
CA GLU A 100 0.52 0.62 -15.10
C GLU A 100 1.03 -0.30 -13.99
N TYR A 101 1.26 0.26 -12.80
CA TYR A 101 1.68 -0.51 -11.63
C TYR A 101 0.61 -1.52 -11.18
N HIS A 102 -0.65 -1.09 -11.11
CA HIS A 102 -1.77 -1.96 -10.76
C HIS A 102 -1.96 -3.08 -11.78
N MET A 103 -1.93 -2.76 -13.07
CA MET A 103 -2.00 -3.75 -14.15
C MET A 103 -0.89 -4.80 -14.01
N LYS A 104 0.35 -4.37 -13.78
CA LYS A 104 1.49 -5.29 -13.59
C LYS A 104 1.33 -6.18 -12.36
N ILE A 105 0.81 -5.66 -11.24
CA ILE A 105 0.51 -6.48 -10.06
C ILE A 105 -0.54 -7.53 -10.38
N GLU A 106 -1.63 -7.15 -11.05
CA GLU A 106 -2.70 -8.06 -11.41
C GLU A 106 -2.25 -9.17 -12.36
N GLU A 107 -1.44 -8.83 -13.37
CA GLU A 107 -0.84 -9.80 -14.28
C GLU A 107 0.05 -10.80 -13.53
N ASN A 108 0.94 -10.30 -12.67
CA ASN A 108 1.80 -11.16 -11.85
C ASN A 108 0.98 -12.08 -10.93
N ARG A 109 -0.10 -11.55 -10.35
CA ARG A 109 -1.03 -12.32 -9.53
C ARG A 109 -1.73 -13.40 -10.34
N LYS A 110 -2.26 -13.08 -11.52
CA LYS A 110 -2.91 -14.03 -12.44
C LYS A 110 -1.94 -15.14 -12.85
N LEU A 111 -0.72 -14.80 -13.25
CA LEU A 111 0.31 -15.78 -13.63
C LEU A 111 0.69 -16.70 -12.46
N ALA A 112 0.79 -16.16 -11.23
CA ALA A 112 1.04 -16.97 -10.03
C ALA A 112 -0.16 -17.89 -9.71
N GLU A 113 -1.38 -17.39 -9.83
CA GLU A 113 -2.62 -18.15 -9.63
C GLU A 113 -2.77 -19.28 -10.66
N GLU A 114 -2.46 -19.03 -11.94
CA GLU A 114 -2.47 -20.06 -12.99
C GLU A 114 -1.44 -21.15 -12.75
N LYS A 115 -0.20 -20.78 -12.42
CA LYS A 115 0.87 -21.74 -12.09
C LYS A 115 0.48 -22.60 -10.88
N THR A 116 -0.03 -21.97 -9.82
CA THR A 116 -0.46 -22.69 -8.61
C THR A 116 -1.71 -23.54 -8.85
N ALA A 117 -2.68 -23.08 -9.65
CA ALA A 117 -3.86 -23.84 -10.04
C ALA A 117 -3.50 -25.08 -10.86
N LYS A 118 -2.59 -24.96 -11.84
CA LYS A 118 -2.08 -26.10 -12.63
C LYS A 118 -1.39 -27.13 -11.73
N LYS A 119 -0.51 -26.71 -10.84
CA LYS A 119 0.16 -27.59 -9.86
C LYS A 119 -0.87 -28.24 -8.91
N ARG A 120 -1.85 -27.48 -8.41
CA ARG A 120 -2.93 -27.98 -7.53
C ARG A 120 -3.81 -29.01 -8.25
N ALA A 121 -4.20 -28.77 -9.50
CA ALA A 121 -4.99 -29.70 -10.30
C ALA A 121 -4.25 -31.04 -10.51
N LYS A 122 -2.95 -31.00 -10.82
CA LYS A 122 -2.10 -32.21 -10.91
C LYS A 122 -2.12 -33.00 -9.60
N ARG A 123 -1.89 -32.34 -8.45
CA ARG A 123 -1.90 -32.97 -7.12
C ARG A 123 -3.27 -33.58 -6.79
N LEU A 124 -4.37 -32.88 -7.10
CA LEU A 124 -5.73 -33.38 -6.89
C LEU A 124 -6.04 -34.61 -7.77
N LYS A 125 -5.61 -34.62 -9.04
CA LYS A 125 -5.75 -35.79 -9.92
C LYS A 125 -4.97 -37.00 -9.38
N LYS A 126 -3.71 -36.79 -8.96
CA LYS A 126 -2.89 -37.85 -8.32
C LYS A 126 -3.57 -38.39 -7.05
N LYS A 127 -4.08 -37.50 -6.18
CA LYS A 127 -4.80 -37.87 -4.95
C LYS A 127 -6.09 -38.65 -5.25
N LYS A 128 -6.87 -38.24 -6.25
CA LYS A 128 -8.08 -38.97 -6.68
C LYS A 128 -7.72 -40.36 -7.21
N ASN A 129 -6.73 -40.48 -8.07
CA ASN A 129 -6.28 -41.77 -8.62
C ASN A 129 -5.75 -42.71 -7.52
N ALA A 130 -4.94 -42.19 -6.58
CA ALA A 130 -4.45 -42.97 -5.45
C ALA A 130 -5.60 -43.46 -4.53
N LYS A 131 -6.61 -42.62 -4.29
CA LYS A 131 -7.83 -43.04 -3.56
C LYS A 131 -8.61 -44.12 -4.29
N MET A 132 -8.78 -44.01 -5.63
CA MET A 132 -9.46 -45.04 -6.42
C MET A 132 -8.68 -46.36 -6.40
N LYS A 133 -7.35 -46.32 -6.55
CA LYS A 133 -6.50 -47.52 -6.42
C LYS A 133 -6.61 -48.17 -5.05
N ARG A 134 -6.59 -47.38 -3.96
CA ARG A 134 -6.80 -47.90 -2.59
C ARG A 134 -8.17 -48.53 -2.42
N LYS A 135 -9.23 -47.91 -2.96
CA LYS A 135 -10.58 -48.48 -2.93
C LYS A 135 -10.70 -49.78 -3.71
N LEU A 136 -10.10 -49.87 -4.91
CA LEU A 136 -10.04 -51.12 -5.66
C LEU A 136 -9.28 -52.20 -4.88
N SER A 137 -8.09 -51.87 -4.36
CA SER A 137 -7.34 -52.83 -3.54
C SER A 137 -8.07 -53.24 -2.26
N GLU A 138 -8.95 -52.39 -1.72
CA GLU A 138 -9.73 -52.67 -0.51
C GLU A 138 -11.01 -53.47 -0.81
N CYS A 139 -11.61 -53.35 -2.00
CA CYS A 139 -12.68 -54.27 -2.43
C CYS A 139 -12.12 -55.65 -2.80
N ASP A 140 -10.97 -55.71 -3.48
CA ASP A 140 -10.26 -56.97 -3.76
C ASP A 140 -9.84 -57.66 -2.45
N LYS A 141 -9.38 -56.90 -1.44
CA LYS A 141 -9.06 -57.41 -0.09
C LYS A 141 -10.28 -57.74 0.77
N LYS A 142 -11.50 -57.27 0.44
CA LYS A 142 -12.73 -57.72 1.13
C LYS A 142 -13.28 -59.02 0.53
N GLU A 143 -12.98 -59.30 -0.73
CA GLU A 143 -13.18 -60.64 -1.30
C GLU A 143 -12.05 -61.62 -0.90
N GLN A 144 -10.86 -61.10 -0.58
CA GLN A 144 -9.76 -61.82 0.06
C GLN A 144 -9.55 -61.36 1.51
N ALA A 145 -10.55 -61.53 2.38
CA ALA A 145 -10.35 -61.49 3.84
C ALA A 145 -9.61 -62.77 4.32
N GLY A 146 -8.45 -63.01 3.73
CA GLY A 146 -7.49 -64.03 4.08
C GLY A 146 -6.13 -63.60 3.50
N SER A 147 -5.24 -63.13 4.38
CA SER A 147 -3.82 -62.86 4.11
C SER A 147 -3.39 -61.40 3.81
N SER A 148 -3.04 -60.74 4.91
CA SER A 148 -1.74 -60.09 5.19
C SER A 148 -1.30 -58.79 4.49
N GLN A 149 -0.58 -58.01 5.30
CA GLN A 149 -0.07 -56.66 5.16
C GLN A 149 1.07 -56.53 4.15
N SER A 150 1.21 -55.33 3.57
CA SER A 150 2.53 -54.77 3.23
C SER A 150 2.43 -53.27 2.94
N ASP A 151 3.34 -52.53 3.59
CA ASP A 151 3.60 -51.11 3.45
C ASP A 151 4.19 -50.78 2.07
N ASP A 152 3.82 -49.63 1.50
CA ASP A 152 4.51 -49.10 0.31
C ASP A 152 4.77 -47.59 0.45
N ASN A 153 6.07 -47.30 0.53
CA ASN A 153 6.68 -45.99 0.68
C ASN A 153 7.08 -45.50 -0.71
N SER A 154 6.37 -44.51 -1.26
CA SER A 154 6.69 -43.92 -2.56
C SER A 154 7.08 -42.45 -2.40
N SER A 155 8.39 -42.26 -2.19
CA SER A 155 9.10 -41.00 -2.38
C SER A 155 9.20 -40.74 -3.89
N ASN A 156 8.79 -39.57 -4.36
CA ASN A 156 9.04 -39.16 -5.75
C ASN A 156 9.38 -37.67 -5.74
N GLU A 157 10.68 -37.41 -5.83
CA GLU A 157 11.28 -36.11 -6.05
C GLU A 157 10.85 -35.60 -7.44
N ASP A 158 10.42 -34.35 -7.52
CA ASP A 158 10.01 -33.68 -8.75
C ASP A 158 10.86 -32.41 -8.84
N GLU A 159 11.91 -32.46 -9.68
CA GLU A 159 12.86 -31.38 -9.91
C GLU A 159 12.16 -30.11 -10.39
N GLU A 160 12.29 -29.02 -9.63
CA GLU A 160 11.85 -27.69 -10.04
C GLU A 160 12.93 -27.01 -10.90
N LYS A 161 12.70 -26.93 -12.21
CA LYS A 161 13.43 -26.00 -13.08
C LYS A 161 12.91 -24.57 -12.82
N VAL A 162 13.70 -23.78 -12.10
CA VAL A 162 13.51 -22.33 -11.92
C VAL A 162 14.02 -21.65 -13.19
N GLU A 163 13.13 -21.11 -14.02
CA GLU A 163 13.52 -20.19 -15.09
C GLU A 163 13.71 -18.79 -14.49
N GLU A 164 14.97 -18.41 -14.28
CA GLU A 164 15.39 -17.04 -14.04
C GLU A 164 15.28 -16.22 -15.34
N ASN A 165 14.24 -15.40 -15.46
CA ASN A 165 14.23 -14.32 -16.44
C ASN A 165 15.07 -13.15 -15.91
N LYS A 166 16.32 -13.07 -16.35
CA LYS A 166 17.17 -11.89 -16.22
C LYS A 166 16.71 -10.85 -17.23
N ASN A 167 15.94 -9.85 -16.78
CA ASN A 167 15.75 -8.63 -17.55
C ASN A 167 17.00 -7.76 -17.38
N GLU A 168 17.82 -7.71 -18.43
CA GLU A 168 18.94 -6.78 -18.58
C GLU A 168 18.43 -5.33 -18.62
N THR A 169 18.67 -4.57 -17.56
CA THR A 169 18.76 -3.11 -17.65
C THR A 169 20.11 -2.76 -18.26
N LYS A 170 20.10 -2.42 -19.56
CA LYS A 170 21.22 -1.74 -20.21
C LYS A 170 21.16 -0.26 -19.82
N ASP A 171 21.95 0.11 -18.81
CA ASP A 171 22.32 1.51 -18.58
C ASP A 171 23.21 1.94 -19.74
N ASN A 172 22.70 2.85 -20.58
CA ASN A 172 23.50 3.58 -21.54
C ASN A 172 24.20 4.74 -20.84
N HIS A 173 25.48 4.89 -21.18
CA HIS A 173 26.45 5.93 -20.80
C HIS A 173 25.90 7.36 -20.87
#